data_AF-A0A2V5QLX0-F1
#
_entry.id   AF-A0A2V5QLX0-F1
#
_cell.length_a   1.000
_cell.length_b   1.000
_cell.length_c   1.000
_cell.angle_alpha   90.00
_cell.angle_beta   90.00
_cell.angle_gamma   90.00
#
_symmetry.space_group_name_H-M   'P 1'
#
loop_
_entity.id
_entity.type
_entity.pdbx_description
1 polymer ?
#
loop_
_entity_poly.entity_id
_entity_poly.type
_entity_poly.pdbx_seq_one_letter_code
_entity_poly.pdbx_strand_id
1 'polypeptide(L)'
;MLAPREISARCAYAILGTVEGVIPLSLKIIYTLFVCALVPIYWRQYGPANFLWFSDIALLALVPALWLENALLVSMMAISVVFFEALWNLDFFFRLATGKSLIGLSTYMFDPKIPVFIRSLSCFHIILPLLLLWTLHRLRYDQRAFVWQTIVALVVLPLSYLLSNAQKNVNWVYGFGQNPQNLLFTTIFRERAP
;
A
#
# COMPACT_ATOMS: atom_id res chain seq x y z
N MET A 1 -1.79 30.36 40.92
CA MET A 1 -1.54 28.97 41.37
C MET A 1 -2.64 28.11 40.75
N LEU A 2 -2.34 27.36 39.68
CA LEU A 2 -3.36 26.57 38.97
C LEU A 2 -3.58 25.23 39.69
N ALA A 3 -4.82 24.72 39.67
CA ALA A 3 -5.22 23.54 40.42
C ALA A 3 -4.56 22.24 39.86
N PRO A 4 -4.23 21.24 40.70
CA PRO A 4 -3.53 20.01 40.29
C PRO A 4 -4.20 19.22 39.15
N ARG A 5 -5.54 19.32 39.02
CA ARG A 5 -6.30 18.65 37.94
C ARG A 5 -6.05 19.26 36.56
N GLU A 6 -5.79 20.57 36.47
CA GLU A 6 -5.49 21.22 35.19
C GLU A 6 -4.08 20.87 34.69
N ILE A 7 -3.15 20.60 35.61
CA ILE A 7 -1.79 20.16 35.28
C ILE A 7 -1.83 18.74 34.68
N SER A 8 -2.62 17.83 35.25
CA SER A 8 -2.79 16.46 34.74
C SER A 8 -3.46 16.43 33.36
N ALA A 9 -4.50 17.24 33.13
CA ALA A 9 -5.15 17.35 31.82
C ALA A 9 -4.23 17.96 30.76
N ARG A 10 -3.40 18.95 31.13
CA ARG A 10 -2.40 19.54 30.22
C ARG A 10 -1.23 18.60 29.93
N CYS A 11 -0.78 17.79 30.89
CA CYS A 11 0.21 16.74 30.64
C CYS A 11 -0.37 15.63 29.75
N ALA A 12 -1.63 15.22 29.97
CA ALA A 12 -2.30 14.29 29.06
C ALA A 12 -2.48 14.88 27.66
N TYR A 13 -2.83 16.16 27.55
CA TYR A 13 -2.94 16.88 26.27
C TYR A 13 -1.58 17.10 25.59
N ALA A 14 -0.49 17.27 26.32
CA ALA A 14 0.87 17.38 25.77
C ALA A 14 1.45 16.01 25.36
N ILE A 15 1.03 14.91 26.01
CA ILE A 15 1.34 13.53 25.61
C ILE A 15 0.46 13.09 24.42
N LEU A 16 -0.75 13.63 24.29
CA LEU A 16 -1.72 13.31 23.23
C LEU A 16 -1.77 14.33 22.07
N GLY A 17 -1.12 15.48 22.20
CA GLY A 17 -1.28 16.64 21.32
C GLY A 17 -0.01 17.49 21.28
N THR A 18 0.69 17.38 20.15
CA THR A 18 1.68 18.30 19.60
C THR A 18 2.97 18.55 20.40
N VAL A 19 4.09 18.17 19.78
CA VAL A 19 5.26 19.05 19.76
C VAL A 19 5.60 19.29 18.27
N GLU A 20 4.95 20.32 17.72
CA GLU A 20 5.26 21.07 16.47
C GLU A 20 5.07 20.48 15.05
N GLY A 21 4.38 19.35 14.87
CA GLY A 21 4.04 18.81 13.53
C GLY A 21 2.59 19.03 13.08
N VAL A 22 2.34 19.19 11.77
CA VAL A 22 1.01 19.16 11.14
C VAL A 22 0.32 17.80 11.38
N ILE A 23 1.12 16.74 11.50
CA ILE A 23 0.70 15.36 11.68
C ILE A 23 0.96 14.91 13.14
N PRO A 24 -0.03 14.31 13.83
CA PRO A 24 0.11 13.88 15.22
C PRO A 24 1.21 12.83 15.42
N LEU A 25 2.02 12.99 16.47
CA LEU A 25 3.12 12.06 16.81
C LEU A 25 2.61 10.63 17.08
N SER A 26 1.47 10.48 17.75
CA SER A 26 0.87 9.18 18.05
C SER A 26 0.58 8.37 16.78
N LEU A 27 0.09 9.02 15.73
CA LEU A 27 -0.16 8.41 14.43
C LEU A 27 1.15 7.95 13.78
N LYS A 28 2.20 8.79 13.81
CA LYS A 28 3.53 8.44 13.29
C LYS A 28 4.08 7.18 13.97
N ILE A 29 3.98 7.11 15.30
CA ILE A 29 4.46 5.97 16.10
C ILE A 29 3.65 4.71 15.78
N ILE A 30 2.32 4.76 15.86
CA ILE A 30 1.45 3.59 15.62
C ILE A 30 1.66 3.04 14.22
N TYR A 31 1.71 3.92 13.21
CA TYR A 31 1.93 3.53 11.82
C TYR A 31 3.31 2.87 11.64
N THR A 32 4.37 3.45 12.23
CA THR A 32 5.72 2.90 12.17
C THR A 32 5.78 1.52 12.81
N LEU A 33 5.20 1.34 14.00
CA LEU A 33 5.15 0.04 14.69
C LEU A 33 4.41 -1.02 13.88
N PHE A 34 3.28 -0.65 13.26
CA PHE A 34 2.55 -1.55 12.37
C PHE A 34 3.43 -2.01 11.20
N VAL A 35 4.10 -1.08 10.52
CA VAL A 35 5.00 -1.41 9.40
C VAL A 35 6.17 -2.28 9.85
N CYS A 36 6.81 -1.95 10.97
CA CYS A 36 7.91 -2.75 11.54
C CYS A 36 7.50 -4.19 11.88
N ALA A 37 6.25 -4.40 12.33
CA ALA A 37 5.72 -5.73 12.59
C ALA A 37 5.35 -6.47 11.28
N LEU A 38 4.73 -5.78 10.33
CA LEU A 38 4.27 -6.36 9.06
C LEU A 38 5.44 -6.85 8.20
N VAL A 39 6.50 -6.05 8.06
CA VAL A 39 7.63 -6.34 7.17
C VAL A 39 8.24 -7.73 7.37
N PRO A 40 8.69 -8.14 8.58
CA PRO A 40 9.29 -9.46 8.76
C PRO A 40 8.29 -10.59 8.50
N ILE A 41 7.01 -10.39 8.83
CA ILE A 41 5.95 -11.38 8.59
C ILE A 41 5.73 -11.57 7.09
N TYR A 42 5.58 -10.47 6.35
CA TYR A 42 5.36 -10.50 4.90
C TYR A 42 6.57 -11.02 4.15
N TRP A 43 7.76 -10.65 4.59
CA TRP A 43 8.99 -11.18 4.02
C TRP A 43 9.04 -12.71 4.15
N ARG A 44 8.69 -13.25 5.32
CA ARG A 44 8.69 -14.70 5.55
C ARG A 44 7.61 -15.41 4.74
N GLN A 45 6.41 -14.82 4.63
CA GLN A 45 5.25 -15.43 3.97
C GLN A 45 5.31 -15.33 2.45
N TYR A 46 5.62 -14.14 1.92
CA TYR A 46 5.50 -13.81 0.50
C TYR A 46 6.86 -13.59 -0.18
N GLY A 47 7.95 -13.48 0.58
CA GLY A 47 9.27 -13.20 0.05
C GLY A 47 9.51 -11.72 -0.28
N PRO A 48 10.77 -11.32 -0.53
CA PRO A 48 11.14 -9.91 -0.72
C PRO A 48 10.49 -9.25 -1.93
N ALA A 49 10.31 -9.99 -3.04
CA ALA A 49 9.69 -9.45 -4.24
C ALA A 49 8.24 -8.99 -4.04
N ASN A 50 7.58 -9.39 -2.94
CA ASN A 50 6.26 -8.88 -2.60
C ASN A 50 6.27 -7.37 -2.38
N PHE A 51 7.32 -6.82 -1.77
CA PHE A 51 7.43 -5.39 -1.48
C PHE A 51 7.59 -4.50 -2.73
N LEU A 52 7.60 -5.09 -3.93
CA LEU A 52 7.54 -4.35 -5.18
C LEU A 52 6.12 -3.91 -5.56
N TRP A 53 5.07 -4.46 -4.93
CA TRP A 53 3.71 -3.92 -5.09
C TRP A 53 3.69 -2.44 -4.76
N PHE A 54 3.08 -1.61 -5.60
CA PHE A 54 2.98 -0.18 -5.31
C PHE A 54 2.30 0.11 -3.96
N SER A 55 1.35 -0.73 -3.54
CA SER A 55 0.73 -0.66 -2.20
C SER A 55 1.73 -0.87 -1.07
N ASP A 56 2.64 -1.85 -1.20
CA ASP A 56 3.70 -2.10 -0.21
C ASP A 56 4.75 -0.98 -0.23
N ILE A 57 5.10 -0.46 -1.42
CA ILE A 57 5.99 0.70 -1.54
C ILE A 57 5.37 1.92 -0.86
N ALA A 58 4.08 2.18 -1.09
CA ALA A 58 3.36 3.27 -0.44
C ALA A 58 3.26 3.07 1.08
N LEU A 59 2.98 1.84 1.52
CA LEU A 59 2.96 1.49 2.93
C LEU A 59 4.30 1.83 3.61
N LEU A 60 5.42 1.44 3.00
CA LEU A 60 6.77 1.70 3.51
C LEU A 60 7.16 3.18 3.41
N ALA A 61 6.96 3.81 2.25
CA ALA A 61 7.36 5.19 1.97
C ALA A 61 6.55 6.20 2.80
N LEU A 62 5.33 5.85 3.22
CA LEU A 62 4.53 6.70 4.08
C LEU A 62 5.14 6.83 5.49
N VAL A 63 5.98 5.91 5.96
CA VAL A 63 6.72 6.06 7.24
C VAL A 63 7.57 7.34 7.23
N PRO A 64 8.62 7.47 6.38
CA PRO A 64 9.40 8.70 6.33
C PRO A 64 8.57 9.90 5.88
N ALA A 65 7.56 9.72 5.03
CA ALA A 65 6.70 10.83 4.61
C ALA A 65 5.91 11.45 5.78
N LEU A 66 5.41 10.64 6.72
CA LEU A 66 4.72 11.12 7.92
C LEU A 66 5.70 11.76 8.91
N TRP A 67 6.87 11.15 9.12
CA TRP A 67 7.88 11.69 10.04
C TRP A 67 8.43 13.04 9.57
N LEU A 68 8.75 13.14 8.28
CA LEU A 68 9.28 14.35 7.65
C LEU A 68 8.20 15.35 7.23
N GLU A 69 6.92 14.99 7.37
CA GLU A 69 5.78 15.76 6.88
C GLU A 69 5.97 16.21 5.41
N ASN A 70 6.47 15.28 4.60
CA ASN A 70 6.92 15.56 3.25
C ASN A 70 5.78 15.45 2.23
N ALA A 71 5.27 16.61 1.80
CA ALA A 71 4.18 16.71 0.83
C ALA A 71 4.48 15.99 -0.50
N LEU A 72 5.74 15.99 -0.95
CA LEU A 72 6.14 15.33 -2.20
C LEU A 72 5.97 13.81 -2.10
N LEU A 73 6.51 13.18 -1.06
CA LEU A 73 6.40 11.72 -0.86
C LEU A 73 4.93 11.29 -0.70
N VAL A 74 4.15 12.02 0.10
CA VAL A 74 2.71 11.74 0.26
C VAL A 74 1.98 11.85 -1.08
N SER A 75 2.28 12.90 -1.86
CA SER A 75 1.68 13.12 -3.18
C SER A 75 2.06 12.04 -4.17
N MET A 76 3.33 11.62 -4.21
CA MET A 76 3.81 10.52 -5.07
C MET A 76 3.07 9.22 -4.77
N MET A 77 3.00 8.84 -3.50
CA MET A 77 2.32 7.62 -3.09
C MET A 77 0.81 7.70 -3.35
N ALA A 78 0.19 8.86 -3.10
CA ALA A 78 -1.23 9.07 -3.38
C ALA A 78 -1.58 8.85 -4.85
N ILE A 79 -0.82 9.45 -5.79
CA ILE A 79 -1.00 9.23 -7.24
C ILE A 79 -0.84 7.74 -7.57
N SER A 80 0.13 7.08 -6.94
CA SER A 80 0.47 5.71 -7.26
C SER A 80 -0.60 4.71 -6.87
N VAL A 81 -1.22 4.87 -5.69
CA VAL A 81 -2.01 3.77 -5.11
C VAL A 81 -3.47 4.11 -4.86
N VAL A 82 -3.87 5.36 -4.65
CA VAL A 82 -5.25 5.66 -4.19
C VAL A 82 -6.32 5.07 -5.11
N PHE A 83 -6.12 5.14 -6.42
CA PHE A 83 -7.04 4.54 -7.38
C PHE A 83 -7.10 3.01 -7.27
N PHE A 84 -5.96 2.33 -7.23
CA PHE A 84 -5.90 0.86 -7.14
C PHE A 84 -6.36 0.34 -5.78
N GLU A 85 -6.08 1.07 -4.70
CA GLU A 85 -6.59 0.78 -3.36
C GLU A 85 -8.12 0.92 -3.33
N ALA A 86 -8.70 1.92 -3.99
CA ALA A 86 -10.15 2.04 -4.11
C ALA A 86 -10.77 0.85 -4.86
N LEU A 87 -10.14 0.38 -5.95
CA LEU A 87 -10.56 -0.84 -6.66
C LEU A 87 -10.43 -2.08 -5.78
N TRP A 88 -9.35 -2.20 -5.01
CA TRP A 88 -9.15 -3.30 -4.07
C TRP A 88 -10.26 -3.31 -3.00
N ASN A 89 -10.58 -2.14 -2.43
CA ASN A 89 -11.65 -2.00 -1.43
C ASN A 89 -13.01 -2.38 -2.03
N LEU A 90 -13.32 -1.91 -3.24
CA LEU A 90 -14.56 -2.26 -3.94
C LEU A 90 -14.67 -3.78 -4.13
N ASP A 91 -13.62 -4.43 -4.62
CA ASP A 91 -13.57 -5.88 -4.81
C ASP A 91 -13.70 -6.63 -3.47
N PHE A 92 -13.01 -6.17 -2.41
CA PHE A 92 -13.06 -6.77 -1.07
C PHE A 92 -14.46 -6.72 -0.45
N PHE A 93 -15.07 -5.53 -0.39
CA PHE A 93 -16.39 -5.37 0.22
C PHE A 93 -17.49 -6.01 -0.61
N PHE A 94 -17.39 -5.97 -1.95
CA PHE A 94 -18.32 -6.68 -2.82
C PHE A 94 -18.25 -8.19 -2.58
N ARG A 95 -17.04 -8.76 -2.50
CA ARG A 95 -16.88 -10.18 -2.22
C ARG A 95 -17.32 -10.55 -0.81
N LEU A 96 -17.08 -9.69 0.17
CA LEU A 96 -17.57 -9.88 1.54
C LEU A 96 -19.11 -9.93 1.58
N ALA A 97 -19.79 -9.09 0.80
CA ALA A 97 -21.25 -9.02 0.76
C ALA A 97 -21.91 -10.11 -0.10
N THR A 98 -21.28 -10.52 -1.20
CA THR A 98 -21.91 -11.38 -2.22
C THR A 98 -21.31 -12.78 -2.33
N GLY A 99 -20.13 -13.00 -1.74
CA GLY A 99 -19.32 -14.20 -1.94
C GLY A 99 -18.62 -14.28 -3.31
N LYS A 100 -18.88 -13.35 -4.23
CA LYS A 100 -18.35 -13.34 -5.61
C LYS A 100 -17.23 -12.30 -5.77
N SER A 101 -16.25 -12.62 -6.60
CA SER A 101 -15.16 -11.70 -6.95
C SER A 101 -15.56 -10.80 -8.13
N LEU A 102 -15.19 -9.51 -8.11
CA LEU A 102 -15.38 -8.61 -9.26
C LEU A 102 -14.17 -8.62 -10.19
N ILE A 103 -13.01 -8.30 -9.62
CA ILE A 103 -11.73 -8.10 -10.32
C ILE A 103 -10.72 -9.16 -9.87
N GLY A 104 -10.82 -9.60 -8.61
CA GLY A 104 -9.93 -10.61 -8.03
C GLY A 104 -8.69 -10.05 -7.35
N LEU A 105 -8.66 -8.75 -7.10
CA LEU A 105 -7.60 -8.05 -6.35
C LEU A 105 -7.53 -8.50 -4.89
N SER A 106 -8.68 -8.76 -4.28
CA SER A 106 -8.83 -9.13 -2.87
C SER A 106 -8.96 -10.64 -2.68
N THR A 107 -8.79 -11.46 -3.73
CA THR A 107 -9.19 -12.87 -3.66
C THR A 107 -8.46 -13.66 -2.57
N TYR A 108 -7.18 -13.33 -2.37
CA TYR A 108 -6.33 -13.95 -1.36
C TYR A 108 -6.82 -13.70 0.08
N MET A 109 -7.59 -12.63 0.33
CA MET A 109 -8.21 -12.35 1.64
C MET A 109 -9.22 -13.41 2.06
N PHE A 110 -9.67 -14.24 1.13
CA PHE A 110 -10.63 -15.31 1.36
C PHE A 110 -10.02 -16.70 1.13
N ASP A 111 -8.71 -16.81 0.87
CA ASP A 111 -8.03 -18.10 0.71
C ASP A 111 -7.80 -18.76 2.08
N PRO A 112 -8.38 -19.95 2.36
CA PRO A 112 -8.19 -20.64 3.63
C PRO A 112 -6.76 -21.15 3.86
N LYS A 113 -5.93 -21.21 2.81
CA LYS A 113 -4.50 -21.60 2.93
C LYS A 113 -3.66 -20.52 3.60
N ILE A 114 -4.13 -19.28 3.62
CA ILE A 114 -3.45 -18.17 4.28
C ILE A 114 -4.09 -17.94 5.66
N PRO A 115 -3.33 -18.03 6.76
CA PRO A 115 -3.85 -17.79 8.11
C PRO A 115 -4.62 -16.47 8.21
N VAL A 116 -5.74 -16.46 8.94
CA VAL A 116 -6.58 -15.26 9.16
C VAL A 116 -5.74 -14.08 9.65
N PHE A 117 -4.83 -14.32 10.58
CA PHE A 117 -3.92 -13.29 11.10
C PHE A 117 -3.10 -12.63 9.99
N ILE A 118 -2.50 -13.39 9.09
CA ILE A 118 -1.71 -12.83 7.97
C ILE A 118 -2.60 -12.02 7.03
N ARG A 119 -3.78 -12.54 6.68
CA ARG A 119 -4.74 -11.82 5.83
C ARG A 119 -5.21 -10.51 6.48
N SER A 120 -5.37 -10.50 7.80
CA SER A 120 -5.79 -9.28 8.51
C SER A 120 -4.76 -8.14 8.45
N LEU A 121 -3.47 -8.45 8.28
CA LEU A 121 -2.45 -7.44 8.07
C LEU A 121 -2.65 -6.70 6.73
N SER A 122 -3.14 -7.39 5.70
CA SER A 122 -3.49 -6.80 4.41
C SER A 122 -4.68 -5.84 4.48
N CYS A 123 -5.41 -5.77 5.60
CA CYS A 123 -6.42 -4.72 5.79
C CYS A 123 -5.84 -3.31 5.82
N PHE A 124 -4.50 -3.14 5.79
CA PHE A 124 -3.89 -1.84 5.51
C PHE A 124 -4.42 -1.22 4.21
N HIS A 125 -4.84 -2.01 3.21
CA HIS A 125 -5.46 -1.52 1.98
C HIS A 125 -6.71 -0.66 2.23
N ILE A 126 -7.39 -0.85 3.36
CA ILE A 126 -8.54 -0.02 3.76
C ILE A 126 -8.07 1.33 4.32
N ILE A 127 -7.05 1.31 5.17
CA ILE A 127 -6.59 2.48 5.93
C ILE A 127 -5.64 3.36 5.11
N LEU A 128 -4.75 2.76 4.32
CA LEU A 128 -3.71 3.43 3.55
C LEU A 128 -4.25 4.53 2.61
N PRO A 129 -5.24 4.29 1.72
CA PRO A 129 -5.76 5.34 0.86
C PRO A 129 -6.42 6.48 1.64
N LEU A 130 -7.13 6.16 2.74
CA LEU A 130 -7.75 7.17 3.60
C LEU A 130 -6.70 8.04 4.30
N LEU A 131 -5.65 7.40 4.81
CA LEU A 131 -4.54 8.07 5.47
C LEU A 131 -3.75 8.93 4.48
N LEU A 132 -3.50 8.44 3.27
CA LEU A 132 -2.85 9.22 2.21
C LEU A 132 -3.68 10.44 1.83
N LEU A 133 -4.98 10.29 1.59
CA LEU A 133 -5.87 11.41 1.25
C LEU A 133 -5.97 12.43 2.39
N TRP A 134 -6.09 11.97 3.64
CA TRP A 134 -6.09 12.84 4.80
C TRP A 134 -4.76 13.60 4.93
N THR A 135 -3.63 12.91 4.83
CA THR A 135 -2.31 13.54 4.93
C THR A 135 -2.07 14.51 3.78
N LEU A 136 -2.49 14.15 2.57
CA LEU A 136 -2.43 15.00 1.38
C LEU A 136 -3.28 16.26 1.55
N HIS A 137 -4.48 16.15 2.14
CA HIS A 137 -5.31 17.31 2.46
C HIS A 137 -4.61 18.25 3.47
N ARG A 138 -3.88 17.69 4.45
CA ARG A 138 -3.16 18.45 5.48
C ARG A 138 -1.90 19.13 4.95
N LEU A 139 -1.10 18.44 4.13
CA LEU A 139 0.19 18.92 3.62
C LEU A 139 0.13 19.60 2.24
N ARG A 140 -1.01 19.46 1.55
CA ARG A 140 -1.27 19.87 0.16
C ARG A 140 -0.49 19.03 -0.86
N TYR A 141 -1.03 19.02 -2.08
CA TYR A 141 -0.44 18.30 -3.19
C TYR A 141 0.79 19.03 -3.74
N ASP A 142 1.88 18.29 -3.95
CA ASP A 142 3.09 18.79 -4.61
C ASP A 142 3.04 18.46 -6.11
N GLN A 143 3.10 19.49 -6.96
CA GLN A 143 2.98 19.33 -8.41
C GLN A 143 4.10 18.47 -9.03
N ARG A 144 5.26 18.37 -8.37
CA ARG A 144 6.39 17.57 -8.85
C ARG A 144 6.13 16.07 -8.70
N ALA A 145 5.14 15.68 -7.90
CA ALA A 145 4.87 14.28 -7.57
C ALA A 145 4.58 13.42 -8.80
N PHE A 146 3.88 13.94 -9.80
CA PHE A 146 3.59 13.19 -11.01
C PHE A 146 4.87 12.77 -11.76
N VAL A 147 5.82 13.69 -11.92
CA VAL A 147 7.10 13.42 -12.60
C VAL A 147 7.92 12.41 -11.81
N TRP A 148 8.10 12.63 -10.52
CA TRP A 148 8.90 11.73 -9.69
C TRP A 148 8.26 10.36 -9.53
N GLN A 149 6.93 10.27 -9.42
CA GLN A 149 6.24 8.99 -9.37
C GLN A 149 6.32 8.25 -10.70
N THR A 150 6.31 8.97 -11.83
CA THR A 150 6.55 8.36 -13.15
C THR A 150 7.95 7.74 -13.21
N ILE A 151 8.97 8.43 -12.72
CA ILE A 151 10.35 7.89 -12.66
C ILE A 151 10.40 6.64 -11.78
N VAL A 152 9.77 6.67 -10.59
CA VAL A 152 9.68 5.49 -9.72
C VAL A 152 8.99 4.34 -10.45
N ALA A 153 7.87 4.60 -11.13
CA ALA A 153 7.14 3.57 -11.84
C ALA A 153 7.95 2.95 -12.99
N LEU A 154 8.72 3.76 -13.73
CA LEU A 154 9.63 3.30 -14.78
C LEU A 154 10.74 2.39 -14.26
N VAL A 155 11.07 2.44 -12.97
CA VAL A 155 12.04 1.54 -12.34
C VAL A 155 11.34 0.32 -11.71
N VAL A 156 10.27 0.55 -10.96
CA VAL A 156 9.57 -0.49 -10.21
C VAL A 156 8.90 -1.51 -11.13
N LEU A 157 8.33 -1.09 -12.26
CA LEU A 157 7.66 -2.01 -13.18
C LEU A 157 8.65 -3.01 -13.82
N PRO A 158 9.80 -2.58 -14.41
CA PRO A 158 10.83 -3.53 -14.86
C PRO A 158 11.36 -4.42 -13.74
N LEU A 159 11.62 -3.89 -12.54
CA LEU A 159 12.08 -4.71 -11.42
C LEU A 159 11.03 -5.74 -11.01
N SER A 160 9.74 -5.38 -11.02
CA SER A 160 8.64 -6.30 -10.77
C SER A 160 8.63 -7.43 -11.79
N TYR A 161 8.88 -7.14 -13.07
CA TYR A 161 8.96 -8.14 -14.13
C TYR A 161 10.21 -9.04 -14.01
N LEU A 162 11.35 -8.51 -13.56
CA LEU A 162 12.60 -9.26 -13.49
C LEU A 162 12.76 -10.08 -12.19
N LEU A 163 12.23 -9.58 -11.07
CA LEU A 163 12.44 -10.16 -9.73
C LEU A 163 11.23 -10.91 -9.18
N SER A 164 10.05 -10.73 -9.77
CA SER A 164 8.85 -11.48 -9.41
C SER A 164 8.62 -12.66 -10.37
N ASN A 165 7.41 -13.22 -10.37
CA ASN A 165 7.02 -14.29 -11.27
C ASN A 165 5.56 -14.15 -11.72
N ALA A 166 5.22 -14.87 -12.78
CA ALA A 166 3.89 -14.84 -13.38
C ALA A 166 2.79 -15.29 -12.40
N GLN A 167 3.09 -16.19 -11.47
CA GLN A 167 2.11 -16.67 -10.49
C GLN A 167 1.68 -15.57 -9.51
N LYS A 168 2.61 -14.70 -9.10
CA LYS A 168 2.31 -13.55 -8.23
C LYS A 168 1.81 -12.34 -9.00
N ASN A 169 2.26 -12.18 -10.25
CA ASN A 169 1.88 -11.11 -11.15
C ASN A 169 1.90 -9.71 -10.49
N VAL A 170 3.01 -9.41 -9.80
CA VAL A 170 3.17 -8.15 -9.07
C VAL A 170 3.01 -6.96 -10.00
N ASN A 171 2.17 -6.00 -9.61
CA ASN A 171 1.79 -4.82 -10.42
C ASN A 171 1.23 -5.17 -11.81
N TRP A 172 0.70 -6.40 -11.99
CA TRP A 172 0.15 -6.88 -13.26
C TRP A 172 1.09 -6.81 -14.46
N VAL A 173 2.40 -6.90 -14.23
CA VAL A 173 3.42 -6.83 -15.29
C VAL A 173 3.38 -7.98 -16.30
N TYR A 174 2.70 -9.09 -15.98
CA TYR A 174 2.47 -10.22 -16.88
C TYR A 174 1.04 -10.26 -17.46
N GLY A 175 0.22 -9.22 -17.28
CA GLY A 175 -1.14 -9.13 -17.80
C GLY A 175 -2.18 -8.77 -16.74
N PHE A 176 -3.32 -8.25 -17.17
CA PHE A 176 -4.37 -7.81 -16.25
C PHE A 176 -5.06 -8.98 -15.54
N GLY A 177 -5.23 -8.83 -14.22
CA GLY A 177 -5.96 -9.78 -13.39
C GLY A 177 -5.12 -10.98 -12.93
N GLN A 178 -5.80 -12.07 -12.61
CA GLN A 178 -5.16 -13.26 -12.00
C GLN A 178 -4.48 -14.19 -13.01
N ASN A 179 -4.78 -14.06 -14.29
CA ASN A 179 -4.23 -14.92 -15.33
C ASN A 179 -3.17 -14.15 -16.11
N PRO A 180 -1.88 -14.54 -16.01
CA PRO A 180 -0.85 -14.02 -16.87
C PRO A 180 -1.25 -14.18 -18.33
N GLN A 181 -1.10 -13.12 -19.11
CA GLN A 181 -1.20 -13.22 -20.55
C GLN A 181 0.02 -13.98 -21.06
N ASN A 182 -0.23 -15.16 -21.61
CA ASN A 182 0.76 -15.78 -22.48
C ASN A 182 0.86 -14.92 -23.73
N LEU A 183 2.06 -14.46 -24.07
CA LEU A 183 2.33 -13.81 -25.36
C LEU A 183 1.65 -14.63 -26.46
N LEU A 184 0.84 -13.97 -27.30
CA LEU A 184 0.19 -14.54 -28.49
C LEU A 184 1.20 -15.15 -29.51
N PHE A 185 2.50 -15.06 -29.24
CA PHE A 185 3.58 -15.52 -30.10
C PHE A 185 3.74 -17.04 -30.22
N THR A 186 3.15 -17.86 -29.34
CA THR A 186 3.32 -19.32 -29.44
C THR A 186 2.47 -20.01 -30.51
N THR A 187 1.44 -19.35 -31.05
CA THR A 187 0.55 -20.01 -32.04
C THR A 187 1.05 -19.83 -33.47
N ILE A 188 1.68 -18.70 -33.81
CA ILE A 188 2.06 -18.39 -35.20
C ILE A 188 3.30 -19.18 -35.66
N PHE A 189 4.22 -19.53 -34.76
CA PHE A 189 5.44 -20.25 -35.12
C PHE A 189 5.35 -21.78 -35.00
N ARG A 190 4.25 -22.32 -34.45
CA ARG A 190 4.06 -23.77 -34.32
C ARG A 190 3.54 -24.42 -35.61
N GLU A 191 2.91 -23.65 -36.50
CA GLU A 191 2.39 -24.15 -37.78
C GLU A 191 3.39 -24.06 -38.95
N ARG A 192 4.66 -23.71 -38.68
CA ARG A 192 5.70 -23.56 -39.70
C ARG A 192 7.01 -24.29 -39.37
N ALA A 193 6.91 -25.45 -38.72
CA ALA A 193 7.99 -26.43 -38.75
C ALA A 193 7.66 -27.47 -39.85
N PRO A 194 8.49 -27.62 -40.89
CA PRO A 194 8.35 -28.67 -41.89
C PRO A 194 8.63 -30.07 -41.31
#